data_AF-A0A2K3N645-F1
#
_entry.id   AF-A0A2K3N645-F1
#
_cell.length_a   1.000
_cell.length_b   1.000
_cell.length_c   1.000
_cell.angle_alpha   90.00
_cell.angle_beta   90.00
_cell.angle_gamma   90.00
#
_symmetry.space_group_name_H-M   'P 1'
#
loop_
_entity.id
_entity.type
_entity.pdbx_description
1 polymer ?
#
loop_
_entity_poly.entity_id
_entity_poly.type
_entity_poly.pdbx_seq_one_letter_code
_entity_poly.pdbx_strand_id
1 'polypeptide(L)'
;MYGKRKLWSDLLDFKTNNEKGEWVLGGDFNAILKSGERRGSNGGGMQNERAEFNLFVDLMELIDIPIAGKKFTWFSSDGKSMSILDRFLLSEGFIDRGGISGQWIGDRDISDHCPIWLLYSYTVEAEIVERGSESLE
;
A
#
# COMPACT_ATOMS: atom_id res chain seq x y z
N MET A 1 -0.29 -0.98 21.61
CA MET A 1 -0.75 0.29 21.02
C MET A 1 0.21 1.46 21.23
N TYR A 2 0.81 1.67 22.41
CA TYR A 2 1.68 2.84 22.68
C TYR A 2 2.79 3.05 21.65
N GLY A 3 3.56 2.01 21.30
CA GLY A 3 4.64 2.13 20.31
C GLY A 3 4.15 2.57 18.91
N LYS A 4 3.03 2.01 18.43
CA LYS A 4 2.41 2.39 17.16
C LYS A 4 1.97 3.85 17.15
N ARG A 5 1.25 4.27 18.20
CA ARG A 5 0.82 5.68 18.36
C ARG A 5 1.98 6.64 18.38
N LYS A 6 3.06 6.31 19.10
CA LYS A 6 4.26 7.13 19.15
C LYS A 6 4.89 7.26 17.76
N LEU A 7 5.09 6.15 17.05
CA LEU A 7 5.63 6.18 15.68
C LEU A 7 4.77 7.03 14.74
N TRP A 8 3.45 6.85 14.77
CA TRP A 8 2.52 7.62 13.94
C TRP A 8 2.55 9.12 14.26
N SER A 9 2.60 9.48 15.55
CA SER A 9 2.78 10.87 15.98
C SER A 9 4.11 11.44 15.50
N ASP A 10 5.20 10.70 15.70
CA ASP A 10 6.54 11.16 15.33
C ASP A 10 6.66 11.37 13.80
N LEU A 11 6.00 10.54 12.99
CA LEU A 11 5.94 10.70 11.52
C LEU A 11 5.09 11.92 11.11
N LEU A 12 3.96 12.17 11.76
CA LEU A 12 3.13 13.35 11.53
C LEU A 12 3.88 14.64 11.91
N ASP A 13 4.56 14.63 13.06
CA ASP A 13 5.39 15.73 13.51
C ASP A 13 6.53 15.98 12.53
N PHE A 14 7.18 14.91 12.03
CA PHE A 14 8.21 15.03 11.00
C PHE A 14 7.64 15.66 9.72
N LYS A 15 6.50 15.18 9.20
CA LYS A 15 5.86 15.74 8.02
C LYS A 15 5.52 17.23 8.21
N THR A 16 5.03 17.61 9.38
CA THR A 16 4.58 18.97 9.68
C THR A 16 5.75 19.95 9.83
N ASN A 17 6.87 19.50 10.39
CA ASN A 17 8.00 20.36 10.74
C ASN A 17 9.14 20.39 9.69
N ASN A 18 9.00 19.66 8.58
CA ASN A 18 10.00 19.61 7.51
C ASN A 18 9.44 20.16 6.19
N GLU A 19 10.31 20.25 5.18
CA GLU A 19 9.92 20.68 3.84
C GLU A 19 8.81 19.79 3.27
N LYS A 20 7.90 20.43 2.52
CA LYS A 20 6.83 19.73 1.84
C LYS A 20 7.40 18.83 0.76
N GLY A 21 6.90 17.60 0.69
CA GLY A 21 7.30 16.62 -0.29
C GLY A 21 6.28 15.50 -0.38
N GLU A 22 6.51 14.60 -1.33
CA GLU A 22 5.73 13.38 -1.46
C GLU A 22 6.19 12.32 -0.48
N TRP A 23 5.27 11.43 -0.12
CA TRP A 23 5.48 10.40 0.87
C TRP A 23 5.16 9.03 0.31
N VAL A 24 6.05 8.09 0.60
CA VAL A 24 5.82 6.66 0.43
C VAL A 24 6.12 6.02 1.77
N LEU A 25 5.10 5.50 2.43
CA LEU A 25 5.26 4.66 3.61
C LEU A 25 4.99 3.21 3.21
N GLY A 26 5.92 2.32 3.50
CA GLY A 26 5.79 0.90 3.17
C GLY A 26 6.35 0.03 4.27
N GLY A 27 5.63 -1.04 4.63
CA GLY A 27 6.08 -2.04 5.59
C GLY A 27 4.94 -2.63 6.41
N ASP A 28 5.31 -3.33 7.49
CA ASP A 28 4.37 -3.90 8.46
C ASP A 28 3.88 -2.83 9.44
N PHE A 29 2.64 -2.39 9.28
CA PHE A 29 2.00 -1.47 10.21
C PHE A 29 1.40 -2.20 11.42
N ASN A 30 1.27 -3.53 11.33
CA ASN A 30 0.60 -4.38 12.30
C ASN A 30 -0.77 -3.83 12.69
N ALA A 31 -1.49 -3.26 11.71
CA ALA A 31 -2.79 -2.61 11.83
C ALA A 31 -3.59 -2.78 10.53
N ILE A 32 -4.91 -2.89 10.66
CA ILE A 32 -5.84 -2.97 9.53
C ILE A 32 -6.55 -1.63 9.34
N LEU A 33 -6.92 -1.29 8.11
CA LEU A 33 -7.76 -0.14 7.77
C LEU A 33 -9.24 -0.50 7.75
N LYS A 34 -9.59 -1.70 7.27
CA LYS A 34 -11.00 -2.11 7.05
C LYS A 34 -11.32 -3.42 7.78
N SER A 35 -12.54 -3.59 8.27
CA SER A 35 -12.96 -4.83 8.98
C SER A 35 -12.65 -6.10 8.19
N GLY A 36 -12.86 -6.05 6.87
CA GLY A 36 -12.70 -7.21 5.98
C GLY A 36 -11.25 -7.60 5.71
N GLU A 37 -10.28 -6.81 6.16
CA GLU A 37 -8.85 -7.10 6.04
C GLU A 37 -8.37 -8.09 7.09
N ARG A 38 -9.25 -8.58 7.97
CA ARG A 38 -8.96 -9.63 8.94
C ARG A 38 -9.99 -10.75 8.86
N ARG A 39 -9.49 -11.98 8.96
CA ARG A 39 -10.30 -13.20 9.12
C ARG A 39 -9.76 -14.02 10.28
N GLY A 40 -10.64 -14.69 11.02
CA GLY A 40 -10.26 -15.67 12.04
C GLY A 40 -10.19 -15.16 13.49
N SER A 41 -10.42 -13.87 13.75
CA SER A 41 -10.50 -13.32 15.12
C SER A 41 -11.85 -12.65 15.40
N ASN A 42 -12.36 -12.76 16.63
CA ASN A 42 -13.51 -11.97 17.08
C ASN A 42 -13.11 -10.49 17.20
N GLY A 43 -13.46 -9.69 16.19
CA GLY A 43 -12.96 -8.32 15.95
C GLY A 43 -13.36 -7.22 16.95
N GLY A 44 -13.77 -7.56 18.17
CA GLY A 44 -14.21 -6.59 19.17
C GLY A 44 -13.09 -5.71 19.73
N GLY A 45 -11.86 -6.24 19.86
CA GLY A 45 -10.76 -5.55 20.55
C GLY A 45 -9.96 -4.54 19.71
N MET A 46 -10.25 -4.39 18.42
CA MET A 46 -9.38 -3.65 17.49
C MET A 46 -10.03 -2.43 16.84
N GLN A 47 -11.26 -2.07 17.22
CA GLN A 47 -11.95 -0.93 16.62
C GLN A 47 -11.20 0.37 16.86
N ASN A 48 -10.69 0.59 18.09
CA ASN A 48 -9.93 1.79 18.45
C ASN A 48 -8.62 1.87 17.67
N GLU A 49 -7.88 0.76 17.59
CA GLU A 49 -6.63 0.72 16.83
C GLU A 49 -6.84 1.02 15.35
N ARG A 50 -7.86 0.42 14.74
CA ARG A 50 -8.22 0.72 13.36
C ARG A 50 -8.60 2.18 13.18
N ALA A 51 -9.39 2.75 14.08
CA ALA A 51 -9.81 4.15 13.99
C ALA A 51 -8.59 5.09 14.07
N GLU A 52 -7.66 4.82 14.99
CA GLU A 52 -6.41 5.57 15.10
C GLU A 52 -5.51 5.42 13.87
N PHE A 53 -5.44 4.21 13.29
CA PHE A 53 -4.65 4.00 12.09
C PHE A 53 -5.25 4.72 10.88
N ASN A 54 -6.58 4.65 10.68
CA ASN A 54 -7.26 5.43 9.63
C ASN A 54 -7.00 6.93 9.82
N LEU A 55 -7.15 7.45 11.04
CA LEU A 55 -6.87 8.86 11.33
C LEU A 55 -5.41 9.24 11.01
N PHE A 56 -4.45 8.38 11.34
CA PHE A 56 -3.05 8.60 10.96
C PHE A 56 -2.86 8.66 9.44
N VAL A 57 -3.44 7.72 8.70
CA VAL A 57 -3.36 7.68 7.23
C VAL A 57 -4.00 8.93 6.61
N ASP A 58 -5.16 9.35 7.12
CA ASP A 58 -5.87 10.55 6.69
C ASP A 58 -5.06 11.82 6.97
N LEU A 59 -4.49 11.97 8.18
CA LEU A 59 -3.66 13.13 8.55
C LEU A 59 -2.34 13.17 7.78
N MET A 60 -1.79 12.02 7.41
CA MET A 60 -0.63 11.93 6.53
C MET A 60 -0.99 12.17 5.05
N GLU A 61 -2.28 12.32 4.71
CA GLU A 61 -2.78 12.52 3.35
C GLU A 61 -2.30 11.40 2.40
N LEU A 62 -2.33 10.16 2.88
CA LEU A 62 -1.88 8.99 2.13
C LEU A 62 -3.05 8.15 1.66
N ILE A 63 -2.85 7.51 0.52
CA ILE A 63 -3.83 6.67 -0.16
C ILE A 63 -3.40 5.20 0.01
N ASP A 64 -4.36 4.39 0.49
CA ASP A 64 -4.30 2.92 0.46
C ASP A 64 -4.55 2.46 -0.97
N ILE A 65 -3.46 2.31 -1.75
CA ILE A 65 -3.53 1.99 -3.18
C ILE A 65 -4.09 0.59 -3.46
N PRO A 66 -4.70 0.35 -4.64
CA PRO A 66 -5.32 -0.94 -4.98
C PRO A 66 -4.37 -2.12 -4.83
N ILE A 67 -4.89 -3.21 -4.27
CA ILE A 67 -4.14 -4.46 -4.05
C ILE A 67 -4.47 -5.47 -5.16
N ALA A 68 -3.44 -6.12 -5.70
CA ALA A 68 -3.52 -7.25 -6.61
C ALA A 68 -2.75 -8.47 -6.07
N GLY A 69 -2.94 -9.64 -6.68
CA GLY A 69 -2.31 -10.89 -6.26
C GLY A 69 -3.07 -11.60 -5.14
N LYS A 70 -2.39 -11.93 -4.03
CA LYS A 70 -3.05 -12.54 -2.86
C LYS A 70 -3.93 -11.55 -2.11
N LYS A 71 -4.75 -12.07 -1.19
CA LYS A 71 -5.70 -11.27 -0.40
C LYS A 71 -5.15 -10.78 0.95
N PHE A 72 -4.19 -11.48 1.54
CA PHE A 72 -3.67 -11.21 2.88
C PHE A 72 -2.15 -11.19 2.87
N THR A 73 -1.56 -10.32 3.68
CA THR A 73 -0.10 -10.18 3.81
C THR A 73 0.45 -10.90 5.03
N TRP A 74 -0.39 -11.32 5.97
CA TRP A 74 0.03 -12.06 7.16
C TRP A 74 -0.90 -13.23 7.47
N PHE A 75 -0.33 -14.31 8.01
CA PHE A 75 -1.02 -15.54 8.40
C PHE A 75 -0.54 -16.04 9.76
N SER A 76 -1.45 -16.40 10.66
CA SER A 76 -1.08 -17.03 11.92
C SER A 76 -0.38 -18.37 11.71
N SER A 77 0.44 -18.77 12.68
CA SER A 77 1.16 -20.05 12.66
C SER A 77 0.23 -21.27 12.54
N ASP A 78 -1.00 -21.17 13.06
CA ASP A 78 -2.03 -22.20 12.95
C ASP A 78 -2.91 -22.08 11.68
N GLY A 79 -2.68 -21.07 10.85
CA GLY A 79 -3.41 -20.80 9.61
C GLY A 79 -4.87 -20.38 9.79
N LYS A 80 -5.35 -20.20 11.03
CA LYS A 80 -6.77 -19.87 11.30
C LYS A 80 -7.05 -18.38 11.15
N SER A 81 -6.03 -17.54 11.36
CA SER A 81 -6.14 -16.10 11.25
C SER A 81 -5.27 -15.58 10.11
N MET A 82 -5.77 -14.56 9.42
CA MET A 82 -5.06 -13.87 8.35
C MET A 82 -5.43 -12.40 8.33
N SER A 83 -4.50 -11.54 7.95
CA SER A 83 -4.69 -10.09 7.92
C SER A 83 -3.92 -9.39 6.82
N ILE A 84 -4.35 -8.20 6.43
CA ILE A 84 -3.53 -7.25 5.65
C ILE A 84 -2.83 -6.32 6.65
N LEU A 85 -1.58 -6.62 7.01
CA LEU A 85 -0.76 -5.83 7.94
C LEU A 85 0.33 -5.03 7.21
N ASP A 86 0.95 -5.65 6.21
CA ASP A 86 1.88 -4.99 5.29
C ASP A 86 1.13 -4.28 4.18
N ARG A 87 1.53 -3.05 3.87
CA ARG A 87 1.04 -2.29 2.69
C ARG A 87 1.97 -1.14 2.33
N PHE A 88 1.76 -0.59 1.15
CA PHE A 88 2.24 0.74 0.79
C PHE A 88 1.11 1.77 0.89
N LEU A 89 1.42 2.93 1.46
CA LEU A 89 0.58 4.13 1.57
C LEU A 89 1.31 5.31 0.93
N LEU A 90 0.69 5.96 -0.04
CA LEU A 90 1.36 6.93 -0.90
C LEU A 90 0.60 8.25 -0.96
N SER A 91 1.32 9.35 -1.06
CA SER A 91 0.70 10.63 -1.42
C SER A 91 0.24 10.61 -2.88
N GLU A 92 -0.85 11.33 -3.17
CA GLU A 92 -1.44 11.43 -4.52
C GLU A 92 -0.41 11.88 -5.57
N GLY A 93 0.40 12.88 -5.25
CA GLY A 93 1.41 13.38 -6.17
C GLY A 93 2.51 12.35 -6.51
N PHE A 94 2.83 11.42 -5.60
CA PHE A 94 3.74 10.32 -5.91
C PHE A 94 3.09 9.30 -6.84
N ILE A 95 1.81 9.00 -6.61
CA ILE A 95 1.04 8.05 -7.41
C ILE A 95 1.01 8.54 -8.86
N ASP A 96 0.61 9.79 -9.07
CA ASP A 96 0.44 10.37 -10.40
C ASP A 96 1.77 10.49 -11.16
N ARG A 97 2.80 11.03 -10.50
CA ARG A 97 4.12 11.24 -11.14
C ARG A 97 4.88 9.94 -11.36
N GLY A 98 4.70 8.96 -10.46
CA GLY A 98 5.34 7.65 -10.55
C GLY A 98 4.61 6.68 -11.47
N GLY A 99 3.39 7.02 -11.91
CA GLY A 99 2.53 6.10 -12.64
C GLY A 99 2.19 4.86 -11.81
N ILE A 100 2.00 5.02 -10.49
CA ILE A 100 1.73 3.89 -9.59
C ILE A 100 0.29 3.42 -9.82
N SER A 101 0.14 2.16 -10.21
CA SER A 101 -1.16 1.55 -10.51
C SER A 101 -1.72 0.72 -9.36
N GLY A 102 -0.88 0.38 -8.37
CA GLY A 102 -1.29 -0.37 -7.19
C GLY A 102 -0.12 -1.04 -6.48
N GLN A 103 -0.44 -2.08 -5.72
CA GLN A 103 0.52 -2.94 -5.04
C GLN A 103 0.18 -4.42 -5.24
N TRP A 104 1.19 -5.27 -5.33
CA TRP A 104 1.04 -6.71 -5.49
C TRP A 104 1.42 -7.46 -4.22
N ILE A 105 0.59 -8.41 -3.79
CA ILE A 105 0.92 -9.35 -2.71
C ILE A 105 1.34 -10.69 -3.32
N GLY A 106 2.55 -11.12 -2.96
CA GLY A 106 3.17 -12.33 -3.48
C GLY A 106 2.77 -13.62 -2.79
N ASP A 107 3.39 -14.70 -3.27
CA ASP A 107 3.35 -15.97 -2.57
C ASP A 107 4.17 -15.89 -1.28
N ARG A 108 3.61 -16.49 -0.23
CA ARG A 108 4.28 -16.66 1.06
C ARG A 108 5.29 -17.79 0.93
N ASP A 109 6.48 -17.57 1.49
CA ASP A 109 7.54 -18.57 1.58
C ASP A 109 7.73 -19.01 3.05
N ILE A 110 8.92 -18.78 3.63
CA ILE A 110 9.26 -19.19 5.01
C ILE A 110 8.71 -18.26 6.11
N SER A 111 8.33 -17.03 5.76
CA SER A 111 7.80 -16.03 6.69
C SER A 111 6.30 -16.24 6.93
N ASP A 112 5.79 -15.81 8.08
CA ASP A 112 4.35 -15.64 8.28
C ASP A 112 3.77 -14.45 7.49
N HIS A 113 4.65 -13.61 6.93
CA HIS A 113 4.31 -12.51 6.01
C HIS A 113 4.52 -12.87 4.53
N CYS A 114 3.71 -12.26 3.67
CA CYS A 114 3.90 -12.25 2.22
C CYS A 114 4.69 -11.01 1.80
N PRO A 115 5.61 -11.13 0.82
CA PRO A 115 6.22 -9.95 0.22
C PRO A 115 5.19 -9.09 -0.53
N ILE A 116 5.43 -7.78 -0.53
CA ILE A 116 4.63 -6.78 -1.26
C ILE A 116 5.51 -5.96 -2.21
N TRP A 117 4.96 -5.55 -3.35
CA TRP A 117 5.63 -4.69 -4.34
C TRP A 117 4.72 -3.57 -4.81
N LEU A 118 5.31 -2.43 -5.16
CA LEU A 118 4.62 -1.38 -5.91
C LEU A 118 4.54 -1.74 -7.39
N LEU A 119 3.38 -1.50 -7.99
CA LEU A 119 3.13 -1.68 -9.40
C LEU A 119 3.15 -0.32 -10.09
N TYR A 120 3.89 -0.22 -11.19
CA TYR A 120 3.91 0.94 -12.07
C TYR A 120 3.23 0.60 -13.40
N SER A 121 2.60 1.58 -14.03
CA SER A 121 2.13 1.52 -15.41
C SER A 121 2.94 2.48 -16.27
N TYR A 122 3.58 1.96 -17.32
CA TYR A 122 4.12 2.77 -18.40
C TYR A 122 3.16 2.70 -19.60
N THR A 123 2.77 3.85 -20.12
CA THR A 123 2.13 3.92 -21.44
C THR A 123 3.25 3.94 -22.48
N VAL A 124 3.30 2.94 -23.35
CA VAL A 124 4.15 3.00 -24.55
C VAL A 124 3.34 3.75 -25.61
N GLU A 125 3.74 4.97 -25.96
CA GLU A 125 3.23 5.61 -27.17
C GLU A 125 3.81 4.84 -28.36
N ALA A 126 2.97 4.08 -29.06
CA ALA A 126 3.36 3.46 -30.31
C ALA A 126 3.39 4.55 -31.40
N GLU A 127 4.58 4.98 -31.82
CA GLU A 127 4.74 5.74 -33.05
C GLU A 127 4.29 4.87 -34.23
N ILE A 128 3.16 5.20 -34.84
CA ILE A 128 2.74 4.63 -36.12
C ILE A 128 3.67 5.23 -37.19
N VAL A 129 4.69 4.49 -37.59
CA VAL A 129 5.49 4.81 -38.78
C VAL A 129 4.67 4.38 -40.01
N GLU A 130 3.96 5.32 -40.62
CA GLU A 130 3.39 5.11 -41.96
C GLU A 130 4.54 5.00 -42.97
N ARG A 131 4.82 3.77 -43.44
CA ARG A 131 5.68 3.56 -44.60
C ARG A 131 4.91 3.98 -45.84
N GLY A 132 5.24 5.16 -46.38
CA GLY A 132 4.83 5.58 -47.71
C GLY A 132 5.27 4.55 -48.76
N SER A 133 4.32 4.06 -49.55
CA SER A 133 4.58 3.22 -50.70
C SER A 133 5.13 4.08 -51.84
N GLU A 134 6.44 4.01 -52.10
CA GLU A 134 6.99 4.46 -53.38
C GLU A 134 6.64 3.42 -54.44
N SER A 135 5.80 3.84 -55.40
CA SER A 135 5.52 3.14 -56.63
C SER A 135 6.75 3.13 -57.52
N LEU A 136 7.26 1.95 -57.85
CA LEU A 136 8.24 1.78 -58.92
C LEU A 136 7.47 1.73 -60.26
N GLU A 137 7.77 2.70 -61.12
CA GLU A 137 7.51 2.65 -62.57
C GLU A 137 8.28 1.51 -63.24
#